data_AF-A0A5X8MRR6-F1
#
_entry.id   AF-A0A5X8MRR6-F1
#
_cell.length_a   1.000
_cell.length_b   1.000
_cell.length_c   1.000
_cell.angle_alpha   90.00
_cell.angle_beta   90.00
_cell.angle_gamma   90.00
#
_symmetry.space_group_name_H-M   'P 1'
#
loop_
_entity.id
_entity.type
_entity.pdbx_description
1 polymer ?
#
loop_
_entity_poly.entity_id
_entity_poly.type
_entity_poly.pdbx_seq_one_letter_code
_entity_poly.pdbx_strand_id
1 'polypeptide(L)'
;MSNIDKQALREAATVATQGGWYVDYDFDVCHESGAFLAETHGDNLVQNAKFIAAANPATVLALLDENIQLQRGKDAMEAVALALRDDMRDAREKLEAAERRIAELDKRLIEYAGIATREAHRVAELEARTVNLPAACADDEYFIDGVFQALRYERDIERAVIAAGIKVI
;
A
#
# COMPACT_ATOMS: atom_id res chain seq x y z
N MET A 1 27.43 -24.29 -8.30
CA MET A 1 28.41 -23.24 -8.66
C MET A 1 29.65 -23.95 -9.17
N SER A 2 30.21 -23.58 -10.32
CA SER A 2 31.45 -24.21 -10.78
C SER A 2 32.56 -23.91 -9.78
N ASN A 3 33.40 -24.90 -9.48
CA ASN A 3 34.51 -24.77 -8.53
C ASN A 3 35.74 -24.10 -9.19
N ILE A 4 35.50 -23.13 -10.07
CA ILE A 4 36.55 -22.42 -10.78
C ILE A 4 37.10 -21.34 -9.86
N ASP A 5 38.39 -21.41 -9.57
CA ASP A 5 39.12 -20.35 -8.91
C ASP A 5 39.31 -19.17 -9.88
N LYS A 6 38.38 -18.22 -9.83
CA LYS A 6 38.38 -17.02 -10.69
C LYS A 6 39.55 -16.09 -10.37
N GLN A 7 40.06 -16.11 -9.15
CA GLN A 7 41.19 -15.28 -8.74
C GLN A 7 42.48 -15.84 -9.34
N ALA A 8 42.71 -17.15 -9.21
CA ALA A 8 43.82 -17.82 -9.86
C ALA A 8 43.78 -17.65 -11.39
N LEU A 9 42.58 -17.74 -12.00
CA LEU A 9 42.41 -17.53 -13.44
C LEU A 9 42.74 -16.08 -13.86
N ARG A 10 42.33 -15.08 -13.07
CA ARG A 10 42.67 -13.68 -13.31
C ARG A 10 44.17 -13.44 -13.21
N GLU A 11 44.83 -14.01 -12.21
CA GLU A 11 46.28 -13.90 -12.03
C GLU A 11 47.03 -14.52 -13.21
N ALA A 12 46.64 -15.74 -13.61
CA ALA A 12 47.21 -16.40 -14.79
C ALA A 12 47.03 -15.56 -16.07
N ALA A 13 45.82 -15.02 -16.29
CA ALA A 13 45.56 -14.16 -17.44
C ALA A 13 46.34 -12.83 -17.36
N THR A 14 46.55 -12.25 -16.18
CA THR A 14 47.31 -11.00 -16.05
C THR A 14 48.80 -11.18 -16.36
N VAL A 15 49.36 -12.34 -16.02
CA VAL A 15 50.78 -12.66 -16.25
C VAL A 15 51.06 -13.14 -17.68
N ALA A 16 50.07 -13.72 -18.37
CA ALA A 16 50.20 -14.17 -19.75
C ALA A 16 50.46 -13.02 -20.75
N THR A 17 50.88 -13.36 -21.98
CA THR A 17 51.15 -12.38 -23.05
C THR A 17 49.90 -11.59 -23.38
N GLN A 18 49.87 -10.31 -23.00
CA GLN A 18 48.76 -9.40 -23.29
C GLN A 18 48.76 -9.00 -24.76
N GLY A 19 47.58 -8.71 -25.30
CA GLY A 19 47.40 -8.29 -26.70
C GLY A 19 46.54 -9.26 -27.50
N GLY A 20 46.36 -8.97 -28.79
CA GLY A 20 45.64 -9.82 -29.72
C GLY A 20 46.40 -11.11 -30.01
N TRP A 21 45.69 -12.24 -29.98
CA TRP A 21 46.22 -13.53 -30.39
C TRP A 21 45.52 -13.95 -31.69
N TYR A 22 46.26 -14.53 -32.62
CA TYR A 22 45.75 -15.01 -33.91
C TYR A 22 46.30 -16.39 -34.24
N VAL A 23 45.71 -17.03 -35.24
CA VAL A 23 46.17 -18.31 -35.77
C VAL A 23 46.86 -18.07 -37.11
N ASP A 24 48.09 -18.54 -37.27
CA ASP A 24 48.86 -18.36 -38.50
C ASP A 24 48.62 -19.46 -39.55
N TYR A 25 49.45 -19.48 -40.61
CA TYR A 25 49.32 -20.42 -41.73
C TYR A 25 49.63 -21.87 -41.34
N ASP A 26 50.48 -22.08 -40.34
CA ASP A 26 50.85 -23.41 -39.84
C ASP A 26 49.88 -23.87 -38.73
N PHE A 27 48.82 -23.07 -38.49
CA PHE A 27 47.80 -23.26 -37.46
C PHE A 27 48.32 -23.11 -36.02
N ASP A 28 49.39 -22.36 -35.85
CA ASP A 28 49.96 -22.02 -34.55
C ASP A 28 49.29 -20.78 -33.96
N VAL A 29 49.20 -20.74 -32.63
CA VAL A 29 48.73 -19.57 -31.89
C VAL A 29 49.89 -18.60 -31.73
N CYS A 30 49.73 -17.43 -32.32
CA CYS A 30 50.72 -16.36 -32.35
C CYS A 30 50.16 -15.07 -31.71
N HIS A 31 51.04 -14.31 -31.08
CA HIS A 31 50.75 -12.95 -30.60
C HIS A 31 50.79 -11.97 -31.77
N GLU A 32 50.04 -10.86 -31.70
CA GLU A 32 50.02 -9.79 -32.72
C GLU A 32 51.40 -9.22 -33.08
N SER A 33 52.40 -9.37 -32.21
CA SER A 33 53.80 -9.03 -32.52
C SER A 33 54.52 -10.05 -33.42
N GLY A 34 53.87 -11.14 -33.80
CA GLY A 34 54.45 -12.29 -34.51
C GLY A 34 55.18 -13.29 -33.61
N ALA A 35 55.03 -13.21 -32.28
CA ALA A 35 55.66 -14.16 -31.37
C ALA A 35 54.84 -15.45 -31.29
N PHE A 36 55.50 -16.60 -31.44
CA PHE A 36 54.90 -17.92 -31.23
C PHE A 36 54.52 -18.11 -29.75
N LEU A 37 53.27 -18.55 -29.48
CA LEU A 37 52.76 -18.77 -28.13
C LEU A 37 52.48 -20.25 -27.85
N ALA A 38 51.83 -20.95 -28.78
CA ALA A 38 51.46 -22.36 -28.61
C ALA A 38 51.16 -23.04 -29.94
N GLU A 39 51.56 -24.30 -30.04
CA GLU A 39 51.13 -25.24 -31.09
C GLU A 39 50.03 -26.15 -30.53
N THR A 40 49.12 -26.58 -31.40
CA THR A 40 48.05 -27.50 -31.04
C THR A 40 48.15 -28.79 -31.84
N HIS A 41 47.79 -29.92 -31.22
CA HIS A 41 47.85 -31.23 -31.86
C HIS A 41 46.51 -31.98 -31.76
N GLY A 42 46.39 -33.07 -32.52
CA GLY A 42 45.22 -33.95 -32.57
C GLY A 42 44.21 -33.58 -33.66
N ASP A 43 43.09 -34.31 -33.70
CA ASP A 43 42.13 -34.26 -34.82
C ASP A 43 41.46 -32.89 -35.02
N ASN A 44 41.44 -32.05 -33.99
CA ASN A 44 40.80 -30.72 -33.99
C ASN A 44 41.81 -29.57 -33.87
N LEU A 45 43.07 -29.75 -34.33
CA LEU A 45 44.15 -28.77 -34.13
C LEU A 45 43.72 -27.34 -34.53
N VAL A 46 43.12 -27.17 -35.71
CA VAL A 46 42.75 -25.84 -36.22
C VAL A 46 41.71 -25.17 -35.32
N GLN A 47 40.76 -25.93 -34.80
CA GLN A 47 39.69 -25.45 -33.93
C GLN A 47 40.22 -25.15 -32.52
N ASN A 48 41.14 -25.97 -32.01
CA ASN A 48 41.79 -25.77 -30.72
C ASN A 48 42.63 -24.48 -30.74
N ALA A 49 43.44 -24.27 -31.80
CA ALA A 49 44.20 -23.04 -31.97
C ALA A 49 43.30 -21.80 -32.03
N LYS A 50 42.21 -21.87 -32.81
CA LYS A 50 41.21 -20.78 -32.88
C LYS A 50 40.55 -20.49 -31.53
N PHE A 51 40.21 -21.53 -30.77
CA PHE A 51 39.65 -21.37 -29.44
C PHE A 51 40.63 -20.70 -28.48
N ILE A 52 41.89 -21.13 -28.45
CA ILE A 52 42.94 -20.54 -27.59
C ILE A 52 43.18 -19.07 -27.97
N ALA A 53 43.29 -18.77 -29.27
CA ALA A 53 43.46 -17.40 -29.74
C ALA A 53 42.28 -16.49 -29.38
N ALA A 54 41.04 -17.01 -29.45
CA ALA A 54 39.84 -16.29 -29.03
C ALA A 54 39.74 -16.15 -27.50
N ALA A 55 40.11 -17.19 -26.74
CA ALA A 55 40.15 -17.21 -25.29
C ALA A 55 41.47 -16.64 -24.72
N ASN A 56 42.03 -15.64 -25.42
CA ASN A 56 43.26 -14.97 -25.01
C ASN A 56 43.09 -14.25 -23.65
N PRO A 57 44.20 -13.84 -23.01
CA PRO A 57 44.16 -13.24 -21.69
C PRO A 57 43.26 -12.00 -21.60
N ALA A 58 43.26 -11.14 -22.63
CA ALA A 58 42.42 -9.95 -22.67
C ALA A 58 40.92 -10.32 -22.64
N THR A 59 40.52 -11.33 -23.41
CA THR A 59 39.14 -11.83 -23.47
C THR A 59 38.73 -12.47 -22.14
N VAL A 60 39.60 -13.27 -21.53
CA VAL A 60 39.33 -13.90 -20.22
C VAL A 60 39.17 -12.83 -19.14
N LEU A 61 40.03 -11.82 -19.09
CA LEU A 61 39.92 -10.72 -18.13
C LEU A 61 38.62 -9.93 -18.32
N ALA A 62 38.25 -9.60 -19.56
CA ALA A 62 37.00 -8.92 -19.87
C ALA A 62 35.78 -9.73 -19.40
N LEU A 63 35.74 -11.04 -19.67
CA LEU A 63 34.67 -11.92 -19.21
C LEU A 63 34.61 -12.02 -17.68
N LEU A 64 35.75 -12.01 -16.99
CA LEU A 64 35.80 -11.98 -15.53
C LEU A 64 35.30 -10.65 -14.96
N ASP A 65 35.63 -9.52 -15.59
CA ASP A 65 35.09 -8.20 -15.23
C ASP A 65 33.58 -8.15 -15.41
N GLU A 66 33.06 -8.59 -16.56
CA GLU A 66 31.62 -8.70 -16.81
C GLU A 66 30.93 -9.59 -15.77
N ASN A 67 31.55 -10.71 -15.39
CA ASN A 67 31.01 -11.59 -14.36
C ASN A 67 30.90 -10.90 -12.99
N ILE A 68 31.90 -10.10 -12.61
CA ILE A 68 31.87 -9.31 -11.37
C ILE A 68 30.76 -8.25 -11.44
N GLN A 69 30.60 -7.57 -12.58
CA GLN A 69 29.53 -6.59 -12.76
C GLN A 69 28.14 -7.23 -12.68
N LEU A 70 27.95 -8.40 -13.30
CA LEU A 70 26.71 -9.17 -13.20
C LEU A 70 26.40 -9.59 -11.76
N GLN A 71 27.42 -10.03 -11.01
CA GLN A 71 27.25 -10.39 -9.60
C GLN A 71 26.83 -9.17 -8.77
N ARG A 72 27.49 -8.02 -8.95
CA ARG A 72 27.10 -6.78 -8.28
C ARG A 72 25.68 -6.32 -8.65
N GLY A 73 25.31 -6.45 -9.92
CA GLY A 73 23.96 -6.14 -10.39
C GLY A 73 22.91 -7.05 -9.76
N LYS A 74 23.21 -8.33 -9.60
CA LYS A 74 22.35 -9.29 -8.89
C LYS A 74 22.20 -8.91 -7.42
N ASP A 75 23.30 -8.63 -6.73
CA ASP A 75 23.29 -8.27 -5.31
C ASP A 75 22.51 -6.96 -5.08
N ALA A 76 22.66 -5.98 -5.98
CA ALA A 76 21.91 -4.73 -5.95
C ALA A 76 20.41 -4.95 -6.19
N MET A 77 20.05 -5.81 -7.15
CA MET A 77 18.64 -6.17 -7.40
C MET A 77 18.02 -6.89 -6.19
N GLU A 78 18.77 -7.77 -5.54
CA GLU A 78 18.33 -8.45 -4.32
C GLU A 78 18.09 -7.46 -3.18
N ALA A 79 19.00 -6.50 -2.98
CA ALA A 79 18.83 -5.44 -1.99
C ALA A 79 17.57 -4.59 -2.26
N VAL A 80 17.32 -4.21 -3.52
CA VAL A 80 16.11 -3.47 -3.92
C VAL A 80 14.84 -4.30 -3.69
N ALA A 81 14.87 -5.59 -4.03
CA ALA A 81 13.72 -6.48 -3.82
C ALA A 81 13.38 -6.65 -2.33
N LEU A 82 14.40 -6.71 -1.45
CA LEU A 82 14.20 -6.76 0.00
C LEU A 82 13.57 -5.46 0.52
N ALA A 83 14.08 -4.30 0.11
CA ALA A 83 13.53 -3.00 0.49
C ALA A 83 12.06 -2.85 0.04
N LEU A 84 11.77 -3.20 -1.21
CA LEU A 84 10.40 -3.15 -1.74
C LEU A 84 9.45 -4.07 -0.97
N ARG A 85 9.91 -5.26 -0.56
CA ARG A 85 9.09 -6.17 0.25
C ARG A 85 8.77 -5.57 1.62
N ASP A 86 9.72 -4.90 2.24
CA ASP A 86 9.51 -4.23 3.53
C ASP A 86 8.55 -3.05 3.38
N ASP A 87 8.71 -2.20 2.36
CA ASP A 87 7.77 -1.11 2.05
C ASP A 87 6.35 -1.61 1.80
N MET A 88 6.20 -2.73 1.09
CA MET A 88 4.90 -3.35 0.82
C MET A 88 4.23 -3.89 2.09
N ARG A 89 5.02 -4.43 3.03
CA ARG A 89 4.50 -4.84 4.35
C ARG A 89 4.00 -3.62 5.12
N ASP A 90 4.78 -2.56 5.20
CA ASP A 90 4.40 -1.33 5.91
C ASP A 90 3.15 -0.68 5.29
N ALA A 91 3.06 -0.67 3.96
CA ALA A 91 1.88 -0.20 3.25
C ALA A 91 0.63 -1.03 3.58
N ARG A 92 0.78 -2.36 3.67
CA ARG A 92 -0.33 -3.26 4.04
C ARG A 92 -0.78 -3.05 5.49
N GLU A 93 0.15 -2.86 6.42
CA GLU A 93 -0.19 -2.57 7.82
C GLU A 93 -0.96 -1.24 7.95
N LYS A 94 -0.52 -0.20 7.23
CA LYS A 94 -1.23 1.09 7.18
C LYS A 94 -2.62 0.94 6.57
N LEU A 95 -2.77 0.13 5.53
CA LEU A 95 -4.06 -0.16 4.90
C LEU A 95 -4.99 -0.86 5.89
N GLU A 96 -4.54 -1.92 6.56
CA GLU A 96 -5.33 -2.64 7.57
C GLU A 96 -5.75 -1.71 8.74
N ALA A 97 -4.88 -0.81 9.18
CA ALA A 97 -5.20 0.18 10.21
C ALA A 97 -6.26 1.19 9.73
N ALA A 98 -6.17 1.65 8.48
CA ALA A 98 -7.14 2.56 7.88
C ALA A 98 -8.52 1.88 7.71
N GLU A 99 -8.55 0.63 7.23
CA GLU A 99 -9.78 -0.17 7.12
C GLU A 99 -10.47 -0.35 8.47
N ARG A 100 -9.72 -0.67 9.53
CA ARG A 100 -10.28 -0.75 10.89
C ARG A 100 -10.87 0.57 11.35
N ARG A 101 -10.22 1.69 11.05
CA ARG A 101 -10.71 3.03 11.41
C ARG A 101 -11.99 3.38 10.67
N ILE A 102 -12.09 3.02 9.38
CA ILE A 102 -13.31 3.20 8.59
C ILE A 102 -14.46 2.38 9.18
N ALA A 103 -14.23 1.09 9.48
CA ALA A 103 -15.26 0.23 10.07
C ALA A 103 -15.78 0.76 11.43
N GLU A 104 -14.91 1.31 12.27
CA GLU A 104 -15.30 1.94 13.53
C GLU A 104 -16.12 3.23 13.30
N LEU A 105 -15.73 4.06 12.33
CA LEU A 105 -16.49 5.27 11.98
C LEU A 105 -17.88 4.92 11.42
N ASP A 106 -17.98 3.90 10.56
CA ASP A 106 -19.25 3.43 10.02
C ASP A 106 -20.19 2.95 11.14
N LYS A 107 -19.65 2.21 12.12
CA LYS A 107 -20.42 1.77 13.29
C LYS A 107 -20.98 2.97 14.07
N ARG A 108 -20.17 4.01 14.31
CA ARG A 108 -20.62 5.24 14.98
C ARG A 108 -21.66 5.99 14.18
N LEU A 109 -21.51 6.07 12.86
CA LEU A 109 -22.51 6.71 11.99
C LEU A 109 -23.86 6.01 12.08
N ILE A 110 -23.88 4.67 12.09
CA ILE A 110 -25.11 3.89 12.28
C ILE A 110 -25.73 4.17 13.65
N GLU A 111 -24.92 4.23 14.70
CA GLU A 111 -25.40 4.56 16.05
C GLU A 111 -26.01 5.97 16.12
N TYR A 112 -25.32 6.97 15.58
CA TYR A 112 -25.82 8.34 15.53
C TYR A 112 -27.10 8.46 14.70
N ALA A 113 -27.19 7.79 13.55
CA ALA A 113 -28.41 7.73 12.76
C ALA A 113 -29.56 7.08 13.56
N GLY A 114 -29.26 6.03 14.33
CA GLY A 114 -30.22 5.39 15.24
C GLY A 114 -30.69 6.29 16.39
N ILE A 115 -29.85 7.20 16.88
CA ILE A 115 -30.24 8.21 17.87
C ILE A 115 -31.13 9.27 17.21
N ALA A 116 -30.67 9.84 16.09
CA ALA A 116 -31.38 10.90 15.39
C ALA A 116 -32.79 10.47 14.95
N THR A 117 -32.94 9.24 14.46
CA THR A 117 -34.25 8.67 14.11
C THR A 117 -35.18 8.54 15.33
N ARG A 118 -34.68 8.01 16.45
CA ARG A 118 -35.47 7.92 17.70
C ARG A 118 -35.88 9.29 18.22
N GLU A 119 -34.98 10.26 18.17
CA GLU A 119 -35.27 11.62 18.58
C GLU A 119 -36.30 12.29 17.66
N ALA A 120 -36.16 12.13 16.35
CA ALA A 120 -37.14 12.62 15.37
C ALA A 120 -38.53 12.00 15.60
N HIS A 121 -38.60 10.69 15.85
CA HIS A 121 -39.86 10.04 16.21
C HIS A 121 -40.46 10.60 17.50
N ARG A 122 -39.64 10.82 18.53
CA ARG A 122 -40.10 11.41 19.80
C ARG A 122 -40.60 12.84 19.62
N VAL A 123 -39.93 13.65 18.81
CA VAL A 123 -40.37 15.02 18.48
C VAL A 123 -41.71 14.98 17.75
N ALA A 124 -41.85 14.14 16.73
CA ALA A 124 -43.12 13.99 16.01
C ALA A 124 -44.27 13.52 16.91
N GLU A 125 -44.00 12.59 17.84
CA GLU A 125 -44.99 12.16 18.84
C GLU A 125 -45.40 13.33 19.76
N LEU A 126 -44.45 14.12 20.23
CA LEU A 126 -44.72 15.27 21.09
C LEU A 126 -45.47 16.38 20.35
N GLU A 127 -45.14 16.64 19.08
CA GLU A 127 -45.84 17.63 18.23
C GLU A 127 -47.28 17.21 17.89
N ALA A 128 -47.54 15.90 17.80
CA ALA A 128 -48.89 15.38 17.57
C ALA A 128 -49.80 15.45 18.81
N ARG A 129 -49.25 15.69 20.02
CA ARG A 129 -50.06 15.78 21.24
C ARG A 129 -50.87 17.08 21.25
N THR A 130 -52.18 16.93 21.31
CA THR A 130 -53.13 18.03 21.49
C THR A 130 -53.67 18.06 22.91
N VAL A 131 -53.77 19.24 23.50
CA VAL A 131 -54.48 19.45 24.77
C VAL A 131 -55.90 19.88 24.47
N ASN A 132 -56.88 19.20 25.07
CA ASN A 132 -58.27 19.62 24.96
C ASN A 132 -58.54 20.69 26.02
N LEU A 133 -58.90 21.90 25.57
CA LEU A 133 -59.14 23.04 26.44
C LEU A 133 -60.65 23.27 26.59
N PRO A 134 -61.11 23.72 27.77
CA PRO A 134 -62.50 24.14 27.93
C PRO A 134 -62.81 25.27 26.95
N ALA A 135 -64.01 25.25 26.38
CA ALA A 135 -64.45 26.27 25.44
C ALA A 135 -64.96 27.50 26.21
N ALA A 136 -64.36 28.67 25.98
CA ALA A 136 -64.67 29.89 26.73
C ALA A 136 -66.14 30.36 26.61
N CYS A 137 -66.82 29.99 25.52
CA CYS A 137 -68.14 30.49 25.16
C CYS A 137 -69.06 29.41 24.55
N ALA A 138 -68.80 28.12 24.82
CA ALA A 138 -69.69 27.06 24.32
C ALA A 138 -70.99 26.94 25.14
N ASP A 139 -70.96 27.38 26.39
CA ASP A 139 -72.03 27.26 27.39
C ASP A 139 -71.93 28.34 28.49
N ASP A 140 -72.94 28.42 29.35
CA ASP A 140 -73.02 29.38 30.47
C ASP A 140 -72.08 29.00 31.65
N GLU A 141 -71.21 27.99 31.50
CA GLU A 141 -70.39 27.44 32.60
C GLU A 141 -69.46 28.50 33.23
N TYR A 142 -69.00 29.45 32.42
CA TYR A 142 -68.13 30.54 32.83
C TYR A 142 -68.84 31.89 32.94
N PHE A 143 -70.16 31.94 32.91
CA PHE A 143 -70.93 33.18 33.04
C PHE A 143 -71.76 33.18 34.32
N ILE A 144 -71.66 34.26 35.10
CA ILE A 144 -72.52 34.50 36.27
C ILE A 144 -73.23 35.83 36.02
N ASP A 145 -74.56 35.81 35.98
CA ASP A 145 -75.40 36.98 35.69
C ASP A 145 -75.01 37.73 34.40
N GLY A 146 -74.63 36.99 33.37
CA GLY A 146 -74.18 37.53 32.08
C GLY A 146 -72.75 38.08 32.05
N VAL A 147 -72.00 37.97 33.16
CA VAL A 147 -70.60 38.42 33.26
C VAL A 147 -69.64 37.22 33.19
N PHE A 148 -68.70 37.29 32.25
CA PHE A 148 -67.67 36.27 32.05
C PHE A 148 -66.69 36.20 33.24
N GLN A 149 -66.46 34.99 33.74
CA GLN A 149 -65.62 34.69 34.89
C GLN A 149 -64.22 34.22 34.45
N ALA A 150 -63.37 35.18 34.06
CA ALA A 150 -62.04 34.91 33.51
C ALA A 150 -61.14 34.03 34.39
N LEU A 151 -61.06 34.31 35.70
CA LEU A 151 -60.20 33.55 36.63
C LEU A 151 -60.59 32.07 36.76
N ARG A 152 -61.89 31.75 36.60
CA ARG A 152 -62.37 30.37 36.66
C ARG A 152 -61.98 29.62 35.38
N TYR A 153 -62.15 30.28 34.23
CA TYR A 153 -61.74 29.77 32.93
C TYR A 153 -60.23 29.52 32.85
N GLU A 154 -59.41 30.49 33.28
CA GLU A 154 -57.96 30.37 33.32
C GLU A 154 -57.49 29.19 34.19
N ARG A 155 -58.11 29.00 35.37
CA ARG A 155 -57.74 27.88 36.27
C ARG A 155 -58.10 26.52 35.70
N ASP A 156 -59.20 26.40 34.95
CA ASP A 156 -59.58 25.15 34.30
C ASP A 156 -58.71 24.86 33.06
N ILE A 157 -58.26 25.90 32.33
CA ILE A 157 -57.19 25.77 31.32
C ILE A 157 -55.90 25.26 31.97
N GLU A 158 -55.44 25.88 33.05
CA GLU A 158 -54.23 25.46 33.76
C GLU A 158 -54.32 24.00 34.20
N ARG A 159 -55.47 23.57 34.75
CA ARG A 159 -55.72 22.18 35.11
C ARG A 159 -55.64 21.24 33.91
N ALA A 160 -56.23 21.61 32.77
CA ALA A 160 -56.18 20.81 31.55
C ALA A 160 -54.75 20.66 31.00
N VAL A 161 -53.97 21.75 31.03
CA VAL A 161 -52.55 21.78 30.59
C VAL A 161 -51.67 20.95 31.53
N ILE A 162 -51.85 21.08 32.86
CA ILE A 162 -51.14 20.28 33.86
C ILE A 162 -51.53 18.80 33.76
N ALA A 163 -52.81 18.49 33.55
CA ALA A 163 -53.30 17.12 33.35
C ALA A 163 -52.71 16.47 32.09
N ALA A 164 -52.41 17.26 31.05
CA ALA A 164 -51.66 16.82 29.87
C ALA A 164 -50.15 16.66 30.10
N GLY A 165 -49.66 16.91 31.32
CA GLY A 165 -48.25 16.77 31.71
C GLY A 165 -47.38 17.94 31.26
N ILE A 166 -47.97 19.06 30.86
CA ILE A 166 -47.25 20.27 30.46
C ILE A 166 -47.08 21.19 31.67
N LYS A 167 -45.86 21.62 31.91
CA LYS A 167 -45.55 22.54 33.01
C LYS A 167 -45.96 23.97 32.63
N VAL A 168 -46.83 24.57 33.43
CA VAL A 168 -47.16 26.00 33.38
C VAL A 168 -46.15 26.73 34.29
N ILE A 169 -45.45 27.74 33.77
CA ILE A 169 -44.36 28.49 34.46
C ILE A 169 -44.68 29.98 34.48
#